data_AF-A0A127SKZ4-F1
#
_entry.id   AF-A0A127SKZ4-F1
#
_cell.length_a   1.000
_cell.length_b   1.000
_cell.length_c   1.000
_cell.angle_alpha   90.00
_cell.angle_beta   90.00
_cell.angle_gamma   90.00
#
_symmetry.space_group_name_H-M   'P 1'
#
loop_
_entity.id
_entity.type
_entity.pdbx_description
1 polymer ?
#
loop_
_entity_poly.entity_id
_entity_poly.type
_entity_poly.pdbx_seq_one_letter_code
_entity_poly.pdbx_strand_id
1 'polypeptide(L)'
;NESEKLLTWGFRFFETVTPIKPDATFVTQRVWFGDKSEVNLGAGEAGSVTIPRGQLKNLKASYTLTEPQLTAPLKKGQVVGTIDFQLNGKSIEQRPLIVMENVEEGGFFGRMWDFVMMKFHQWFGSWFS
;
A
#
# COMPACT_ATOMS: atom_id res chain seq x y z
N ASN A 1 43.10 -7.48 3.07
CA ASN A 1 42.95 -7.69 4.51
C ASN A 1 41.84 -6.83 5.12
N GLU A 2 41.79 -5.52 4.87
CA GLU A 2 40.75 -4.66 5.47
C GLU A 2 39.32 -4.94 4.96
N SER A 3 39.16 -5.29 3.67
CA SER A 3 37.85 -5.67 3.12
C SER A 3 37.26 -6.93 3.77
N GLU A 4 38.10 -7.92 4.07
CA GLU A 4 37.69 -9.17 4.73
C GLU A 4 37.24 -8.93 6.17
N LYS A 5 37.93 -8.03 6.89
CA LYS A 5 37.53 -7.60 8.23
C LYS A 5 36.17 -6.92 8.23
N LEU A 6 35.92 -6.02 7.26
CA LEU A 6 34.63 -5.33 7.13
C LEU A 6 33.47 -6.28 6.81
N LEU A 7 33.69 -7.23 5.90
CA LEU A 7 32.69 -8.26 5.57
C LEU A 7 32.39 -9.15 6.78
N THR A 8 33.42 -9.63 7.47
CA THR A 8 33.29 -10.45 8.68
C THR A 8 32.51 -9.70 9.77
N TRP A 9 32.83 -8.41 9.96
CA TRP A 9 32.11 -7.55 10.89
C TRP A 9 30.63 -7.40 10.50
N GLY A 10 30.33 -7.12 9.23
CA GLY A 10 28.96 -7.00 8.72
C GLY A 10 28.13 -8.25 8.98
N PHE A 11 28.63 -9.43 8.60
CA PHE A 11 27.92 -10.70 8.82
C PHE A 11 27.77 -11.07 10.29
N ARG A 12 28.72 -10.67 11.15
CA ARG A 12 28.66 -10.93 12.59
C ARG A 12 27.60 -10.09 13.29
N PHE A 13 27.49 -8.81 12.94
CA PHE A 13 26.68 -7.85 13.69
C PHE A 13 25.34 -7.51 13.05
N PHE A 14 25.12 -7.80 11.77
CA PHE A 14 23.89 -7.50 11.07
C PHE A 14 23.26 -8.78 10.50
N GLU A 15 21.94 -8.73 10.34
CA GLU A 15 21.17 -9.74 9.64
C GLU A 15 20.10 -9.06 8.77
N THR A 16 19.81 -9.65 7.62
CA THR A 16 18.69 -9.21 6.77
C THR A 16 17.50 -10.11 7.05
N VAL A 17 16.38 -9.50 7.42
CA VAL A 17 15.12 -10.18 7.70
C VAL A 17 14.07 -9.72 6.72
N THR A 18 13.05 -10.56 6.48
CA THR A 18 11.91 -10.23 5.61
C THR A 18 10.62 -10.31 6.43
N PRO A 19 10.29 -9.27 7.23
CA PRO A 19 9.10 -9.28 8.07
C PRO A 19 7.80 -9.34 7.27
N ILE A 20 7.80 -8.74 6.07
CA ILE A 20 6.67 -8.74 5.15
C ILE A 20 7.12 -9.48 3.90
N LYS A 21 6.55 -10.66 3.64
CA LYS A 21 6.87 -11.44 2.45
C LYS A 21 6.34 -10.73 1.18
N PRO A 22 6.95 -10.95 0.00
CA PRO A 22 6.53 -10.29 -1.23
C PRO A 22 5.05 -10.43 -1.57
N ASP A 23 4.49 -11.62 -1.39
CA ASP A 23 3.07 -11.90 -1.68
C ASP A 23 2.15 -11.77 -0.46
N ALA A 24 2.67 -11.33 0.69
CA ALA A 24 1.86 -11.22 1.91
C ALA A 24 1.12 -9.88 1.96
N THR A 25 -0.16 -9.95 2.27
CA THR A 25 -0.92 -8.78 2.72
C THR A 25 -0.34 -8.29 4.05
N PHE A 26 0.11 -7.04 4.08
CA PHE A 26 0.51 -6.36 5.31
C PHE A 26 -0.72 -5.77 6.01
N VAL A 27 -1.55 -5.03 5.26
CA VAL A 27 -2.78 -4.42 5.77
C VAL A 27 -3.86 -4.42 4.69
N THR A 28 -5.12 -4.46 5.11
CA THR A 28 -6.27 -4.29 4.21
C THR A 28 -6.87 -2.91 4.46
N GLN A 29 -7.22 -2.19 3.39
CA GLN A 29 -7.82 -0.87 3.49
C GLN A 29 -9.06 -0.76 2.62
N ARG A 30 -10.02 0.04 3.06
CA ARG A 30 -11.24 0.31 2.30
C ARG A 30 -10.92 1.13 1.06
N VAL A 31 -11.50 0.73 -0.07
CA VAL A 31 -11.46 1.49 -1.32
C VAL A 31 -12.85 2.03 -1.63
N TRP A 32 -12.89 3.28 -2.03
CA TRP A 32 -14.09 3.96 -2.50
C TRP A 32 -14.16 3.89 -4.01
N PHE A 33 -15.38 3.82 -4.54
CA PHE A 33 -15.66 3.87 -5.98
C PHE A 33 -15.06 2.71 -6.79
N GLY A 34 -14.56 1.66 -6.12
CA GLY A 34 -13.99 0.48 -6.76
C GLY A 34 -15.01 -0.62 -7.06
N ASP A 35 -14.62 -1.55 -7.92
CA ASP A 35 -15.28 -2.85 -8.10
C ASP A 35 -15.19 -3.73 -6.84
N LYS A 36 -14.19 -3.47 -5.99
CA LYS A 36 -14.01 -4.04 -4.66
C LYS A 36 -14.18 -2.99 -3.56
N SER A 37 -14.67 -3.41 -2.40
CA SER A 37 -14.80 -2.56 -1.21
C SER A 37 -13.50 -2.38 -0.44
N GLU A 38 -12.55 -3.30 -0.62
CA GLU A 38 -11.28 -3.33 0.10
C GLU A 38 -10.14 -3.74 -0.84
N VAL A 39 -8.92 -3.34 -0.50
CA VAL A 39 -7.70 -3.69 -1.22
C VAL A 39 -6.63 -4.17 -0.27
N ASN A 40 -5.95 -5.24 -0.65
CA ASN A 40 -4.76 -5.72 0.03
C ASN A 40 -3.57 -4.81 -0.28
N LEU A 41 -2.88 -4.34 0.76
CA LEU A 41 -1.65 -3.55 0.68
C LEU A 41 -0.48 -4.34 1.27
N GLY A 42 0.70 -4.18 0.69
CA GLY A 42 1.91 -4.90 1.10
C GLY A 42 3.20 -4.15 0.77
N ALA A 43 4.33 -4.79 1.01
CA ALA A 43 5.66 -4.24 0.71
C ALA A 43 6.21 -4.71 -0.64
N GLY A 44 5.58 -5.71 -1.28
CA GLY A 44 6.13 -6.41 -2.43
C GLY A 44 7.55 -6.93 -2.15
N GLU A 45 8.41 -6.88 -3.17
CA GLU A 45 9.83 -7.28 -3.05
C GLU A 45 10.64 -6.43 -2.05
N ALA A 46 10.12 -5.26 -1.64
CA ALA A 46 10.82 -4.33 -0.78
C ALA A 46 10.63 -4.63 0.72
N GLY A 47 10.03 -5.78 1.09
CA GLY A 47 9.75 -6.16 2.48
C GLY A 47 10.96 -6.64 3.30
N SER A 48 12.18 -6.57 2.76
CA SER A 48 13.40 -6.95 3.48
C SER A 48 14.12 -5.75 4.10
N VAL A 49 14.63 -5.93 5.33
CA VAL A 49 15.28 -4.90 6.15
C VAL A 49 16.54 -5.49 6.79
N THR A 50 17.63 -4.74 6.79
CA THR A 50 18.87 -5.14 7.47
C THR A 50 18.97 -4.47 8.82
N ILE A 51 19.05 -5.27 9.88
CA ILE A 51 19.03 -4.81 11.27
C ILE A 51 20.21 -5.38 12.07
N PRO A 52 20.57 -4.78 13.23
CA PRO A 52 21.51 -5.41 14.14
C PRO A 52 21.02 -6.79 14.58
N ARG A 53 21.92 -7.76 14.58
CA ARG A 53 21.61 -9.15 14.85
C ARG A 53 20.95 -9.32 16.22
N GLY A 54 19.89 -10.13 16.29
CA GLY A 54 19.11 -10.41 17.49
C GLY A 54 18.06 -9.35 17.83
N GLN A 55 17.89 -8.32 17.00
CA GLN A 55 16.91 -7.25 17.22
C GLN A 55 15.56 -7.47 16.53
N LEU A 56 15.36 -8.59 15.80
CA LEU A 56 14.10 -8.86 15.11
C LEU A 56 12.87 -8.74 16.02
N LYS A 57 12.95 -9.23 17.26
CA LYS A 57 11.87 -9.14 18.25
C LYS A 57 11.51 -7.70 18.68
N ASN A 58 12.43 -6.76 18.49
CA ASN A 58 12.27 -5.35 18.83
C ASN A 58 11.84 -4.51 17.61
N LEU A 59 11.80 -5.12 16.42
CA LEU A 59 11.38 -4.48 15.19
C LEU A 59 9.86 -4.29 15.19
N LYS A 60 9.41 -3.06 14.94
CA LYS A 60 8.01 -2.72 14.73
C LYS A 60 7.82 -2.23 13.31
N ALA A 61 6.68 -2.51 12.72
CA ALA A 61 6.28 -1.97 11.43
C ALA A 61 4.98 -1.19 11.62
N SER A 62 4.97 0.06 11.16
CA SER A 62 3.77 0.90 11.05
C SER A 62 3.60 1.35 9.61
N TYR A 63 2.43 1.87 9.25
CA TYR A 63 2.21 2.45 7.93
C TYR A 63 1.52 3.80 8.02
N THR A 64 1.73 4.59 6.98
CA THR A 64 1.06 5.86 6.74
C THR A 64 0.59 5.88 5.30
N LEU A 65 -0.68 6.18 5.07
CA LEU A 65 -1.20 6.38 3.73
C LEU A 65 -0.83 7.79 3.24
N THR A 66 -0.52 7.92 1.95
CA THR A 66 -0.28 9.23 1.33
C THR A 66 -1.56 10.03 1.26
N GLU A 67 -2.67 9.35 0.97
CA GLU A 67 -4.01 9.92 0.93
C GLU A 67 -4.84 9.38 2.10
N PRO A 68 -5.73 10.18 2.71
CA PRO A 68 -6.54 9.73 3.86
C PRO A 68 -7.53 8.61 3.50
N GLN A 69 -7.86 8.48 2.22
CA GLN A 69 -8.80 7.50 1.70
C GLN A 69 -8.35 7.01 0.33
N LEU A 70 -8.53 5.72 0.07
CA LEU A 70 -8.20 5.12 -1.22
C LEU A 70 -9.41 5.17 -2.14
N THR A 71 -9.23 5.67 -3.35
CA THR A 71 -10.25 5.72 -4.39
C THR A 71 -9.77 4.92 -5.59
N ALA A 72 -10.67 4.14 -6.19
CA ALA A 72 -10.40 3.50 -7.47
C ALA A 72 -10.26 4.55 -8.60
N PRO A 73 -9.55 4.23 -9.69
CA PRO A 73 -8.87 2.95 -9.96
C PRO A 73 -7.52 2.83 -9.23
N LEU A 74 -7.22 1.64 -8.72
CA LEU A 74 -5.92 1.28 -8.14
C LEU A 74 -5.26 0.17 -8.95
N LYS A 75 -3.99 0.37 -9.29
CA LYS A 75 -3.19 -0.63 -10.03
C LYS A 75 -2.32 -1.44 -9.09
N LYS A 76 -2.14 -2.73 -9.37
CA LYS A 76 -1.15 -3.57 -8.68
C LYS A 76 0.23 -2.93 -8.81
N GLY A 77 0.94 -2.81 -7.68
CA GLY A 77 2.23 -2.13 -7.58
C GLY A 77 2.15 -0.62 -7.37
N GLN A 78 0.96 -0.02 -7.41
CA GLN A 78 0.79 1.41 -7.12
C GLN A 78 1.16 1.70 -5.67
N VAL A 79 2.03 2.69 -5.48
CA VAL A 79 2.39 3.19 -4.14
C VAL A 79 1.25 4.05 -3.61
N VAL A 80 0.76 3.72 -2.41
CA VAL A 80 -0.35 4.42 -1.75
C VAL A 80 0.01 4.90 -0.34
N GLY A 81 1.26 4.67 0.07
CA GLY A 81 1.75 5.06 1.37
C GLY A 81 3.18 4.60 1.62
N THR A 82 3.55 4.60 2.89
CA THR A 82 4.88 4.22 3.37
C THR A 82 4.74 3.27 4.55
N ILE A 83 5.58 2.24 4.56
CA ILE A 83 5.82 1.35 5.69
C ILE A 83 7.05 1.87 6.41
N ASP A 84 6.91 2.17 7.70
CA ASP A 84 7.98 2.63 8.57
C ASP A 84 8.40 1.51 9.51
N PHE A 85 9.64 1.05 9.33
CA PHE A 85 10.26 0.06 10.22
C PHE A 85 10.98 0.79 11.34
N GLN A 86 10.61 0.48 12.58
CA GLN A 86 11.11 1.12 13.78
C GLN A 86 11.83 0.14 14.67
N LEU A 87 12.96 0.58 15.22
CA LEU A 87 13.69 -0.15 16.25
C LEU A 87 13.87 0.75 17.45
N ASN A 88 13.44 0.28 18.62
CA ASN A 88 13.52 1.04 19.88
C ASN A 88 12.89 2.45 19.76
N GLY A 89 11.79 2.58 19.00
CA GLY A 89 11.07 3.84 18.81
C GLY A 89 11.68 4.80 17.78
N LYS A 90 12.76 4.41 17.10
CA LYS A 90 13.38 5.18 16.03
C LYS A 90 13.13 4.53 14.68
N SER A 91 12.70 5.31 13.68
CA SER A 91 12.63 4.86 12.29
C SER A 91 14.04 4.51 11.80
N ILE A 92 14.19 3.29 11.28
CA ILE A 92 15.45 2.77 10.77
C ILE A 92 15.43 2.62 9.24
N GLU A 93 14.26 2.32 8.66
CA GLU A 93 14.10 2.14 7.23
C GLU A 93 12.64 2.38 6.83
N GLN A 94 12.43 2.93 5.64
CA GLN A 94 11.12 3.16 5.06
C GLN A 94 11.01 2.46 3.71
N ARG A 95 9.84 1.88 3.46
CA ARG A 95 9.52 1.14 2.24
C ARG A 95 8.19 1.61 1.67
N PRO A 96 7.98 1.53 0.36
CA PRO A 96 6.69 1.85 -0.23
C PRO A 96 5.62 0.85 0.24
N LEU A 97 4.46 1.36 0.64
CA LEU A 97 3.24 0.56 0.79
C LEU A 97 2.55 0.52 -0.56
N ILE A 98 2.44 -0.67 -1.14
CA ILE A 98 1.92 -0.86 -2.49
C ILE A 98 0.62 -1.66 -2.49
N VAL A 99 -0.18 -1.41 -3.52
CA VAL A 99 -1.39 -2.17 -3.83
C VAL A 99 -1.02 -3.55 -4.37
N MET A 100 -1.60 -4.61 -3.80
CA MET A 100 -1.25 -6.00 -4.15
C MET A 100 -2.09 -6.56 -5.32
N GLU A 101 -3.21 -5.91 -5.64
CA GLU A 101 -4.18 -6.36 -6.62
C GLU A 101 -4.83 -5.18 -7.35
N ASN A 102 -5.26 -5.38 -8.60
CA ASN A 102 -6.00 -4.34 -9.31
C ASN A 102 -7.39 -4.15 -8.66
N VAL A 103 -7.79 -2.89 -8.58
CA VAL A 103 -9.15 -2.43 -8.24
C VAL A 103 -9.58 -1.49 -9.35
N GLU A 104 -10.53 -1.93 -10.15
CA GLU A 104 -11.07 -1.12 -11.22
C GLU A 104 -12.14 -0.18 -10.69
N GLU A 105 -12.50 0.84 -11.46
CA GLU A 105 -13.68 1.65 -11.13
C GLU A 105 -14.91 0.74 -11.10
N GLY A 106 -15.73 0.86 -10.05
CA GLY A 106 -16.94 0.09 -9.94
C GLY A 106 -17.88 0.41 -11.10
N GLY A 107 -18.43 -0.62 -11.76
CA GLY A 107 -19.40 -0.50 -12.86
C GLY A 107 -20.75 0.18 -12.49
N PHE A 108 -20.85 0.80 -11.32
CA PHE A 108 -21.97 1.62 -10.87
C PHE A 108 -21.96 3.03 -11.49
N PHE A 109 -20.84 3.53 -12.01
CA PHE A 109 -20.81 4.88 -12.62
C PHE A 109 -21.62 4.95 -13.91
N GLY A 110 -21.57 3.93 -14.78
CA GLY A 110 -22.39 3.92 -16.00
C GLY A 110 -23.89 4.04 -15.70
N ARG A 111 -24.40 3.23 -14.77
CA ARG A 111 -25.82 3.26 -14.37
C ARG A 111 -26.20 4.55 -13.65
N MET A 112 -25.38 5.05 -12.74
CA MET A 112 -25.69 6.28 -12.00
C MET A 112 -25.64 7.51 -12.92
N TRP A 113 -24.71 7.54 -13.88
CA TRP A 113 -24.63 8.55 -14.92
C TRP A 113 -25.83 8.51 -15.87
N ASP A 114 -26.25 7.32 -16.30
CA ASP A 114 -27.50 7.13 -17.07
C ASP A 114 -28.72 7.65 -16.29
N PHE A 115 -28.81 7.37 -14.98
CA PHE A 115 -29.88 7.89 -14.13
C PHE A 115 -29.86 9.42 -14.01
N VAL A 116 -28.68 10.03 -13.86
CA VAL A 116 -28.50 11.49 -13.83
C VAL A 116 -28.92 12.09 -15.17
N MET A 117 -28.45 11.54 -16.29
CA MET A 117 -28.78 11.98 -17.64
C MET A 117 -30.27 11.83 -17.97
N MET A 118 -30.91 10.70 -17.61
CA MET A 118 -32.36 10.52 -17.78
C MET A 118 -33.15 11.55 -16.98
N LYS A 119 -32.76 11.81 -15.72
CA LYS A 119 -33.44 12.82 -14.89
C LYS A 119 -33.22 14.24 -15.41
N PHE A 120 -32.04 14.54 -15.94
CA PHE A 120 -31.76 15.80 -16.60
C PHE A 120 -32.62 15.97 -17.87
N HIS A 121 -32.69 14.95 -18.74
CA HIS A 121 -33.56 14.98 -19.91
C HIS A 121 -35.05 15.13 -19.56
N GLN A 122 -35.55 14.45 -18.52
CA GLN A 122 -36.93 14.62 -18.06
C GLN A 122 -37.21 16.03 -17.52
N TRP A 123 -36.26 16.59 -16.78
CA TRP A 123 -36.40 17.93 -16.20
C TRP A 123 -36.30 19.05 -17.25
N PHE A 124 -35.37 18.96 -18.20
CA PHE A 124 -35.24 19.92 -19.30
C PHE A 124 -36.33 19.78 -20.37
N GLY A 125 -36.78 18.55 -20.67
CA GLY A 125 -37.89 18.33 -21.60
C GLY A 125 -39.22 18.90 -21.12
N SER A 126 -39.42 19.01 -19.80
CA SER A 126 -40.61 19.62 -19.20
C SER A 126 -40.58 21.15 -19.16
N TRP A 127 -39.42 21.79 -19.37
CA TRP A 127 -39.26 23.25 -19.28
C TRP A 127 -39.37 23.97 -20.63
N PHE A 128 -39.24 23.22 -21.74
CA PHE A 128 -39.29 23.74 -23.11
C PHE A 128 -40.47 23.19 -23.94
N SER A 129 -41.46 22.56 -23.29
CA SER A 129 -42.77 22.22 -23.86
C SER A 129 -43.88 23.06 -23.26
#